data_AF-A0AAD9P0R6-F1
#
_entry.id   AF-A0AAD9P0R6-F1
#
_cell.length_a   1.000
_cell.length_b   1.000
_cell.length_c   1.000
_cell.angle_alpha   90.00
_cell.angle_beta   90.00
_cell.angle_gamma   90.00
#
_symmetry.space_group_name_H-M   'P 1'
#
loop_
_entity.id
_entity.type
_entity.pdbx_description
1 polymer ?
#
loop_
_entity_poly.entity_id
_entity_poly.type
_entity_poly.pdbx_seq_one_letter_code
_entity_poly.pdbx_strand_id
1 'polypeptide(L)'
;MKDDPYISKTLGPDIEIERMKAGPLRLGGVPVSYGHHLLLVGDAAGIIDPMTGEGIHHAMEGGKIVGEFLQEALAQGNYDTQVMRIYHDRWMERFGYDFRWFMMICQMLYRFPILLDAATAAVARKGNDFLAQIS
;
A
#
# COMPACT_ATOMS: atom_id res chain seq x y z
N MET A 1 -16.76 -15.80 9.81
CA MET A 1 -15.93 -16.57 8.85
C MET A 1 -16.21 -18.06 8.92
N LYS A 2 -16.09 -18.75 10.07
CA LYS A 2 -16.52 -20.17 10.18
C LYS A 2 -18.04 -20.35 10.11
N ASP A 3 -18.79 -19.42 10.70
CA ASP A 3 -20.27 -19.46 10.70
C ASP A 3 -20.90 -18.68 9.54
N ASP A 4 -20.07 -18.15 8.63
CA ASP A 4 -20.58 -17.47 7.44
C ASP A 4 -20.91 -18.51 6.36
N PRO A 5 -22.18 -18.58 5.89
CA PRO A 5 -22.63 -19.65 5.00
C PRO A 5 -21.99 -19.62 3.61
N TYR A 6 -21.42 -18.48 3.18
CA TYR A 6 -20.76 -18.35 1.88
C TYR A 6 -19.26 -18.64 1.98
N ILE A 7 -18.63 -18.17 3.06
CA ILE A 7 -17.19 -18.35 3.27
C ILE A 7 -16.88 -19.79 3.66
N SER A 8 -17.65 -20.41 4.57
CA SER A 8 -17.43 -21.79 5.04
C SER A 8 -17.53 -22.86 3.93
N LYS A 9 -18.41 -22.67 2.95
CA LYS A 9 -18.59 -23.59 1.81
C LYS A 9 -17.38 -23.63 0.87
N THR A 10 -16.71 -22.49 0.70
CA THR A 10 -15.57 -22.33 -0.24
C THR A 10 -14.26 -22.84 0.35
N LEU A 11 -14.19 -22.84 1.68
CA LEU A 11 -13.00 -22.99 2.48
C LEU A 11 -12.71 -24.49 2.81
N GLY A 12 -13.74 -25.34 2.79
CA GLY A 12 -13.62 -26.78 3.05
C GLY A 12 -13.67 -27.14 4.55
N PRO A 13 -13.77 -28.44 4.88
CA PRO A 13 -14.03 -28.88 6.26
C PRO A 13 -12.83 -28.73 7.21
N ASP A 14 -11.60 -28.79 6.69
CA ASP A 14 -10.37 -28.80 7.49
C ASP A 14 -9.66 -27.44 7.46
N ILE A 15 -10.25 -26.46 8.15
CA ILE A 15 -9.63 -25.13 8.31
C ILE A 15 -9.08 -24.90 9.71
N GLU A 16 -7.75 -24.82 9.73
CA GLU A 16 -6.99 -24.14 10.77
C GLU A 16 -7.00 -22.64 10.48
N ILE A 17 -7.77 -21.90 11.28
CA ILE A 17 -7.68 -20.45 11.29
C ILE A 17 -6.46 -20.09 12.14
N GLU A 18 -5.40 -19.66 11.48
CA GLU A 18 -4.28 -19.05 12.18
C GLU A 18 -4.71 -17.76 12.87
N ARG A 19 -3.96 -17.39 13.92
CA ARG A 19 -4.17 -16.14 14.64
C ARG A 19 -4.01 -14.96 13.67
N MET A 20 -5.01 -14.06 13.67
CA MET A 20 -4.96 -12.82 12.91
C MET A 20 -3.67 -12.04 13.23
N LYS A 21 -2.89 -11.75 12.20
CA LYS A 21 -1.70 -10.89 12.27
C LYS A 21 -2.09 -9.51 11.73
N ALA A 22 -1.78 -8.48 12.48
CA ALA A 22 -1.98 -7.09 12.09
C ALA A 22 -0.71 -6.29 12.40
N GLY A 23 -0.40 -5.33 11.54
CA GLY A 23 0.69 -4.38 11.74
C GLY A 23 0.23 -2.97 11.43
N PRO A 24 0.79 -1.94 12.10
CA PRO A 24 0.51 -0.57 11.75
C PRO A 24 1.07 -0.28 10.35
N LEU A 25 0.30 0.45 9.54
CA LEU A 25 0.73 0.93 8.23
C LEU A 25 0.86 2.44 8.29
N ARG A 26 2.01 2.97 7.85
CA ARG A 26 2.21 4.41 7.76
C ARG A 26 1.67 4.92 6.44
N LEU A 27 0.49 5.51 6.50
CA LEU A 27 -0.18 6.13 5.35
C LEU A 27 0.30 7.57 5.15
N GLY A 28 0.61 7.94 3.90
CA GLY A 28 0.76 9.34 3.49
C GLY A 28 2.16 9.81 3.12
N GLY A 29 3.17 8.93 3.12
CA GLY A 29 4.54 9.29 2.80
C GLY A 29 5.22 10.19 3.87
N VAL A 30 6.56 10.22 3.85
CA VAL A 30 7.34 11.19 4.64
C VAL A 30 7.66 12.43 3.81
N PRO A 31 7.64 13.64 4.41
CA PRO A 31 7.96 14.88 3.69
C PRO A 31 9.41 14.96 3.22
N VAL A 32 10.33 14.23 3.89
CA VAL A 32 11.74 14.13 3.53
C VAL A 32 12.16 12.67 3.74
N SER A 33 12.56 11.99 2.68
CA SER A 33 12.97 10.58 2.71
C SER A 33 14.49 10.39 2.59
N TYR A 34 15.28 11.43 2.87
CA TYR A 34 16.73 11.44 2.65
C TYR A 34 17.47 12.32 3.66
N GLY A 35 18.78 12.13 3.77
CA GLY A 35 19.70 12.94 4.55
C GLY A 35 21.14 12.71 4.09
N HIS A 36 22.12 13.34 4.76
CA HIS A 36 23.53 13.08 4.47
C HIS A 36 23.86 11.61 4.78
N HIS A 37 24.29 10.84 3.77
CA HIS A 37 24.50 9.39 3.86
C HIS A 37 23.27 8.59 4.37
N LEU A 38 22.05 9.09 4.15
CA LEU A 38 20.83 8.47 4.67
C LEU A 38 19.71 8.46 3.63
N LEU A 39 19.02 7.33 3.52
CA LEU A 39 17.76 7.19 2.79
C LEU A 39 16.74 6.46 3.66
N LEU A 40 15.50 6.91 3.60
CA LEU A 40 14.34 6.18 4.14
C LEU A 40 13.66 5.44 2.98
N VAL A 41 13.24 4.20 3.23
CA VAL A 41 12.62 3.33 2.21
C VAL A 41 11.42 2.58 2.77
N GLY A 42 10.54 2.09 1.89
CA GLY A 42 9.40 1.25 2.28
C GLY A 42 8.49 1.94 3.30
N ASP A 43 8.06 1.20 4.34
CA ASP A 43 7.19 1.72 5.40
C ASP A 43 7.82 2.89 6.17
N ALA A 44 9.16 2.90 6.31
CA ALA A 44 9.88 3.99 6.98
C ALA A 44 9.79 5.31 6.22
N ALA A 45 9.67 5.24 4.88
CA ALA A 45 9.39 6.40 4.04
C ALA A 45 7.89 6.61 3.76
N GLY A 46 7.02 5.73 4.27
CA GLY A 46 5.59 5.75 3.95
C GLY A 46 5.29 5.50 2.47
N ILE A 47 6.16 4.75 1.78
CA ILE A 47 6.05 4.39 0.35
C ILE A 47 5.15 3.14 0.15
N ILE A 48 4.51 2.64 1.21
CA ILE A 48 3.62 1.47 1.14
C ILE A 48 2.17 1.93 0.93
N ASP A 49 1.56 1.50 -0.18
CA ASP A 49 0.12 1.61 -0.44
C ASP A 49 -0.61 0.30 -0.09
N PRO A 50 -1.54 0.30 0.87
CA PRO A 50 -2.24 -0.90 1.31
C PRO A 50 -3.63 -1.15 0.67
N MET A 51 -4.13 -0.32 -0.26
CA MET A 51 -5.59 -0.26 -0.46
C MET A 51 -6.20 -1.10 -1.60
N THR A 52 -5.47 -1.57 -2.59
CA THR A 52 -6.11 -2.09 -3.83
C THR A 52 -6.16 -3.60 -3.96
N GLY A 53 -5.49 -4.36 -3.09
CA GLY A 53 -5.17 -5.77 -3.36
C GLY A 53 -4.05 -5.95 -4.40
N GLU A 54 -3.53 -4.86 -4.96
CA GLU A 54 -2.36 -4.73 -5.85
C GLU A 54 -1.21 -3.96 -5.12
N GLY A 55 -1.22 -3.89 -3.79
CA GLY A 55 -0.27 -3.08 -2.99
C GLY A 55 1.21 -3.50 -3.12
N ILE A 56 1.49 -4.68 -3.70
CA ILE A 56 2.84 -5.11 -4.05
C ILE A 56 3.43 -4.24 -5.16
N HIS A 57 2.61 -3.68 -6.06
CA HIS A 57 3.09 -2.94 -7.22
C HIS A 57 3.92 -1.70 -6.82
N HIS A 58 3.37 -0.84 -5.96
CA HIS A 58 4.07 0.34 -5.46
C HIS A 58 5.29 -0.02 -4.60
N ALA A 59 5.22 -1.12 -3.84
CA ALA A 59 6.36 -1.63 -3.08
C ALA A 59 7.50 -2.10 -4.00
N MET A 60 7.19 -2.82 -5.08
CA MET A 60 8.17 -3.26 -6.08
C MET A 60 8.76 -2.09 -6.85
N GLU A 61 7.94 -1.13 -7.23
CA GLU A 61 8.39 0.03 -7.98
C GLU A 61 9.25 0.97 -7.11
N GLY A 62 8.88 1.18 -5.85
CA GLY A 62 9.71 1.88 -4.87
C GLY A 62 11.05 1.18 -4.61
N GLY A 63 11.04 -0.16 -4.55
CA GLY A 63 12.26 -0.97 -4.45
C GLY A 63 13.17 -0.83 -5.67
N LYS A 64 12.59 -0.79 -6.88
CA LYS A 64 13.33 -0.57 -8.12
C LYS A 64 14.01 0.81 -8.13
N ILE A 65 13.27 1.86 -7.81
CA ILE A 65 13.79 3.24 -7.80
C ILE A 65 14.97 3.39 -6.83
N VAL A 66 14.87 2.80 -5.62
CA VAL A 66 16.00 2.89 -4.67
C VAL A 66 17.20 2.09 -5.14
N GLY A 67 16.98 0.93 -5.77
CA GLY A 67 18.05 0.11 -6.32
C GLY A 67 18.83 0.82 -7.44
N GLU A 68 18.11 1.39 -8.40
CA GLU A 68 18.69 2.17 -9.50
C GLU A 68 19.46 3.40 -8.96
N PHE A 69 18.85 4.13 -8.02
CA PHE A 69 19.51 5.28 -7.40
C PHE A 69 20.78 4.91 -6.64
N LEU A 70 20.73 3.86 -5.81
CA LEU A 70 21.90 3.42 -5.03
C LEU A 70 23.05 2.98 -5.94
N GLN A 71 22.75 2.31 -7.06
CA GLN A 71 23.77 1.94 -8.04
C GLN A 71 24.52 3.17 -8.57
N GLU A 72 23.79 4.24 -8.92
CA GLU A 72 24.37 5.50 -9.39
C GLU A 72 25.19 6.21 -8.29
N ALA A 73 24.64 6.30 -7.07
CA ALA A 73 25.31 6.98 -5.95
C ALA A 73 26.60 6.24 -5.53
N LEU A 74 26.56 4.90 -5.49
CA LEU A 74 27.72 4.06 -5.20
C LEU A 74 28.81 4.22 -6.27
N ALA A 75 28.44 4.26 -7.55
CA ALA A 75 29.39 4.43 -8.65
C ALA A 75 30.09 5.81 -8.61
N GLN A 76 29.38 6.85 -8.17
CA GLN A 76 29.94 8.19 -8.00
C GLN A 76 30.71 8.37 -6.69
N GLY A 77 30.45 7.53 -5.69
CA GLY A 77 31.03 7.65 -4.34
C GLY A 77 30.57 8.91 -3.59
N ASN A 78 29.47 9.55 -4.02
CA ASN A 78 28.96 10.78 -3.45
C ASN A 78 27.61 10.53 -2.77
N TYR A 79 27.54 10.86 -1.47
CA TYR A 79 26.34 10.66 -0.65
C TYR A 79 25.92 11.95 0.07
N ASP A 80 26.27 13.10 -0.51
CA ASP A 80 25.82 14.39 -0.05
C ASP A 80 24.29 14.49 -0.09
N THR A 81 23.73 15.30 0.79
CA THR A 81 22.29 15.54 0.91
C THR A 81 21.64 15.92 -0.42
N GLN A 82 22.35 16.65 -1.27
CA GLN A 82 21.88 17.05 -2.60
C GLN A 82 21.76 15.86 -3.57
N VAL A 83 22.69 14.90 -3.49
CA VAL A 83 22.63 13.67 -4.27
C VAL A 83 21.53 12.77 -3.73
N MET A 84 21.47 12.59 -2.41
CA MET A 84 20.44 11.77 -1.74
C MET A 84 19.02 12.31 -1.97
N ARG A 85 18.87 13.63 -2.21
CA ARG A 85 17.60 14.24 -2.61
C ARG A 85 17.06 13.71 -3.93
N ILE A 86 17.93 13.35 -4.88
CA ILE A 86 17.51 12.90 -6.21
C ILE A 86 16.62 11.65 -6.09
N TYR A 87 16.92 10.74 -5.16
CA TYR A 87 16.03 9.62 -4.82
C TYR A 87 14.62 10.10 -4.46
N HIS A 88 14.54 11.07 -3.55
CA HIS A 88 13.27 11.61 -3.07
C HIS A 88 12.45 12.21 -4.20
N ASP A 89 13.09 13.02 -5.03
CA ASP A 89 12.43 13.66 -6.17
C ASP A 89 11.91 12.60 -7.17
N ARG A 90 12.69 11.53 -7.46
CA ARG A 90 12.29 10.45 -8.38
C ARG A 90 11.05 9.70 -7.94
N TRP A 91 10.98 9.28 -6.67
CA TRP A 91 9.80 8.52 -6.21
C TRP A 91 8.58 9.44 -6.03
N MET A 92 8.79 10.69 -5.64
CA MET A 92 7.73 11.70 -5.57
C MET A 92 7.12 12.01 -6.94
N GLU A 93 7.95 12.11 -7.99
CA GLU A 93 7.48 12.25 -9.37
C GLU A 93 6.67 11.04 -9.83
N ARG A 94 7.10 9.83 -9.45
CA ARG A 94 6.50 8.59 -9.93
C ARG A 94 5.12 8.30 -9.32
N PHE A 95 4.98 8.45 -8.01
CA PHE A 95 3.74 8.08 -7.29
C PHE A 95 3.46 8.96 -6.05
N GLY A 96 4.24 10.03 -5.81
CA GLY A 96 4.00 10.96 -4.71
C GLY A 96 2.62 11.64 -4.76
N TYR A 97 2.08 11.86 -5.96
CA TYR A 97 0.73 12.40 -6.15
C TYR A 97 -0.37 11.41 -5.78
N ASP A 98 -0.13 10.11 -5.95
CA ASP A 98 -1.09 9.06 -5.64
C ASP A 98 -1.31 8.96 -4.14
N PHE A 99 -0.25 9.12 -3.33
CA PHE A 99 -0.38 9.16 -1.86
C PHE A 99 -1.30 10.27 -1.36
N ARG A 100 -1.30 11.44 -2.02
CA ARG A 100 -2.21 12.54 -1.67
C ARG A 100 -3.66 12.21 -2.00
N TRP A 101 -3.89 11.54 -3.13
CA TRP A 101 -5.21 11.02 -3.48
C TRP A 101 -5.68 9.94 -2.50
N PHE A 102 -4.80 9.01 -2.11
CA PHE A 102 -5.11 8.00 -1.11
C PHE A 102 -5.45 8.59 0.25
N MET A 103 -4.66 9.55 0.74
CA MET A 103 -5.01 10.26 1.97
C MET A 103 -6.35 10.98 1.86
N MET A 104 -6.66 11.58 0.71
CA MET A 104 -7.94 12.24 0.50
C MET A 104 -9.10 11.24 0.48
N ILE A 105 -8.95 10.08 -0.18
CA ILE A 105 -9.96 9.01 -0.18
C ILE A 105 -10.14 8.43 1.22
N CYS A 106 -9.05 8.12 1.94
CA CYS A 106 -9.11 7.67 3.33
C CYS A 106 -9.83 8.70 4.20
N GLN A 107 -9.44 9.98 4.13
CA GLN A 107 -10.09 11.04 4.89
C GLN A 107 -11.57 11.19 4.51
N MET A 108 -11.94 11.07 3.24
CA MET A 108 -13.32 11.10 2.78
C MET A 108 -14.12 9.90 3.32
N LEU A 109 -13.57 8.69 3.28
CA LEU A 109 -14.20 7.49 3.83
C LEU A 109 -14.39 7.59 5.35
N TYR A 110 -13.38 8.08 6.07
CA TYR A 110 -13.50 8.34 7.51
C TYR A 110 -14.49 9.47 7.83
N ARG A 111 -14.57 10.50 6.97
CA ARG A 111 -15.47 11.65 7.16
C ARG A 111 -16.92 11.33 6.84
N PHE A 112 -17.17 10.42 5.91
CA PHE A 112 -18.49 10.02 5.45
C PHE A 112 -18.72 8.52 5.73
N PRO A 113 -19.09 8.13 6.97
CA PRO A 113 -19.39 6.74 7.31
C PRO A 113 -20.48 6.11 6.42
N ILE A 114 -21.43 6.91 5.91
CA ILE A 114 -22.42 6.48 4.91
C ILE A 114 -21.76 5.97 3.61
N LEU A 115 -20.64 6.55 3.20
CA LEU A 115 -19.90 6.13 2.00
C LEU A 115 -19.15 4.83 2.25
N LEU A 116 -18.60 4.64 3.47
CA LEU A 116 -18.02 3.38 3.90
C LEU A 116 -19.09 2.29 3.93
N ASP A 117 -20.24 2.56 4.54
CA ASP A 117 -21.37 1.62 4.57
C ASP A 117 -21.88 1.29 3.16
N ALA A 118 -21.99 2.30 2.28
CA ALA A 118 -22.39 2.11 0.89
C ALA A 118 -21.35 1.32 0.07
N ALA A 119 -20.05 1.56 0.28
CA ALA A 119 -18.98 0.78 -0.35
C ALA A 119 -19.02 -0.68 0.13
N THR A 120 -19.22 -0.89 1.44
CA THR A 120 -19.37 -2.22 2.03
C THR A 120 -20.60 -2.94 1.46
N ALA A 121 -21.73 -2.23 1.33
CA ALA A 121 -22.96 -2.74 0.73
C ALA A 121 -22.83 -3.04 -0.79
N ALA A 122 -22.08 -2.21 -1.53
CA ALA A 122 -21.82 -2.40 -2.95
C ALA A 122 -20.91 -3.60 -3.22
N VAL A 123 -19.87 -3.78 -2.39
CA VAL A 123 -18.99 -4.95 -2.43
C VAL A 123 -19.76 -6.23 -2.07
N ALA A 124 -20.65 -6.17 -1.07
CA ALA A 124 -21.51 -7.30 -0.72
C ALA A 124 -22.49 -7.69 -1.85
N ARG A 125 -23.04 -6.72 -2.59
CA ARG A 125 -23.91 -7.00 -3.75
C ARG A 125 -23.15 -7.67 -4.91
N LYS A 126 -21.99 -7.15 -5.30
CA LYS A 126 -21.19 -7.73 -6.39
C LYS A 126 -20.55 -9.07 -6.01
N GLY A 127 -20.17 -9.27 -4.75
CA GLY A 127 -19.66 -10.55 -4.26
C GLY A 127 -20.68 -11.67 -4.38
N ASN A 128 -21.96 -11.39 -4.08
CA ASN A 128 -23.03 -12.38 -4.23
C ASN A 128 -23.30 -12.74 -5.70
N ASP A 129 -23.30 -11.76 -6.61
CA ASP A 129 -23.51 -12.02 -8.04
C ASP A 129 -22.31 -12.76 -8.68
N PHE A 130 -21.09 -12.49 -8.23
CA PHE A 130 -19.87 -13.18 -8.69
C PHE A 130 -19.82 -14.64 -8.20
N LEU A 131 -20.17 -14.89 -6.93
CA LEU A 131 -20.26 -16.25 -6.39
C LEU A 131 -21.41 -17.06 -7.01
N ALA A 132 -22.47 -16.39 -7.46
CA ALA A 132 -23.59 -17.03 -8.17
C ALA A 132 -23.26 -17.45 -9.61
N GLN A 133 -22.21 -16.89 -10.23
CA GLN A 133 -21.78 -17.27 -11.59
C GLN A 133 -20.76 -18.43 -11.61
N ILE A 134 -20.19 -18.79 -10.45
CA ILE A 134 -19.18 -19.85 -10.30
C ILE A 134 -19.79 -21.14 -9.70
N SER A 135 -21.06 -21.13 -9.30
CA SER A 135 -21.84 -22.31 -8.88
C SER A 135 -22.63 -22.94 -10.03
#